data_AF-A0AB33KP25-F1
#
_entry.id   AF-A0AB33KP25-F1
#
_cell.length_a   1.000
_cell.length_b   1.000
_cell.length_c   1.000
_cell.angle_alpha   90.00
_cell.angle_beta   90.00
_cell.angle_gamma   90.00
#
_symmetry.space_group_name_H-M   'P 1'
#
loop_
_entity.id
_entity.type
_entity.pdbx_description
1 polymer ?
#
loop_
_entity_poly.entity_id
_entity_poly.type
_entity_poly.pdbx_seq_one_letter_code
_entity_poly.pdbx_strand_id
1 'polypeptide(L)'
;MCNITLPADYKEFVSAYGPGCINDQVYLFHPRAARGDHGLRLESLWGQASYSYGELAQSDPHSHRHPIHPEEGGYFAVARSISGNHIFLVPPDENRRQWQVAVEMGAWFIFDMTFAEFLWAALREELDVPVIQGEPSFEQIEGIGFE
;
A
#
# COMPACT_ATOMS: atom_id res chain seq x y z
N MET A 1 0.75 -2.71 -21.72
CA MET A 1 0.94 -1.61 -20.76
C MET A 1 -0.41 -1.35 -20.13
N CYS A 2 -0.70 -1.97 -18.99
CA CYS A 2 -1.96 -1.73 -18.28
C CYS A 2 -1.91 -0.31 -17.71
N ASN A 3 -2.86 0.54 -18.10
CA ASN A 3 -2.96 1.91 -17.60
C ASN A 3 -3.53 1.87 -16.18
N ILE A 4 -2.68 1.52 -15.22
CA ILE A 4 -3.04 1.42 -13.81
C ILE A 4 -3.36 2.84 -13.31
N THR A 5 -4.65 3.10 -13.10
CA THR A 5 -5.12 4.39 -12.59
C THR A 5 -5.11 4.32 -11.08
N LEU A 6 -4.01 4.67 -10.41
CA LEU A 6 -4.02 4.88 -8.95
C LEU A 6 -4.87 6.13 -8.60
N PRO A 7 -5.45 6.21 -7.38
CA PRO A 7 -6.21 7.37 -6.96
C PRO A 7 -5.35 8.63 -7.04
N ALA A 8 -5.98 9.74 -7.45
CA ALA A 8 -5.30 11.03 -7.58
C ALA A 8 -4.66 11.46 -6.25
N ASP A 9 -5.40 11.27 -5.16
CA ASP A 9 -4.99 11.54 -3.79
C ASP A 9 -3.69 10.83 -3.40
N TYR A 10 -3.58 9.54 -3.69
CA TYR A 10 -2.34 8.79 -3.49
C TYR A 10 -1.19 9.35 -4.32
N LYS A 11 -1.44 9.63 -5.61
CA LYS A 11 -0.41 10.20 -6.50
C LYS A 11 0.07 11.57 -6.04
N GLU A 12 -0.82 12.41 -5.56
CA GLU A 12 -0.47 13.72 -5.01
C GLU A 12 0.34 13.56 -3.72
N PHE A 13 -0.08 12.69 -2.81
CA PHE A 13 0.64 12.42 -1.57
C PHE A 13 2.06 11.92 -1.85
N VAL A 14 2.20 10.86 -2.64
CA VAL A 14 3.53 10.29 -2.93
C VAL A 14 4.38 11.25 -3.76
N SER A 15 3.78 12.09 -4.61
CA SER A 15 4.51 13.11 -5.37
C SER A 15 4.94 14.30 -4.51
N ALA A 16 4.22 14.60 -3.42
CA ALA A 16 4.53 15.70 -2.51
C ALA A 16 5.57 15.28 -1.46
N TYR A 17 5.43 14.08 -0.90
CA TYR A 17 6.28 13.57 0.18
C TYR A 17 7.43 12.68 -0.31
N GLY A 18 7.32 12.11 -1.51
CA GLY A 18 8.28 11.15 -2.04
C GLY A 18 8.13 9.73 -1.46
N PRO A 19 9.01 8.79 -1.87
CA PRO A 19 9.19 7.52 -1.17
C PRO A 19 9.73 7.76 0.24
N GLY A 20 9.19 7.03 1.22
CA GLY A 20 9.57 7.25 2.62
C GLY A 20 9.00 6.22 3.56
N CYS A 21 9.34 6.37 4.84
CA CYS A 21 8.80 5.58 5.92
C CYS A 21 8.00 6.46 6.87
N ILE A 22 6.78 6.02 7.19
CA ILE A 22 5.90 6.65 8.14
C ILE A 22 6.14 5.98 9.49
N ASN A 23 6.59 6.76 10.46
CA ASN A 23 6.83 6.38 11.85
C ASN A 23 7.83 5.23 12.04
N ASP A 24 8.76 5.05 11.09
CA ASP A 24 9.61 3.86 10.95
C ASP A 24 8.84 2.52 10.94
N GLN A 25 7.53 2.57 10.67
CA GLN A 25 6.62 1.42 10.77
C GLN A 25 5.99 1.07 9.44
N VAL A 26 5.76 2.04 8.55
CA VAL A 26 5.08 1.84 7.26
C VAL A 26 5.88 2.45 6.13
N TYR A 27 6.43 1.60 5.26
CA TYR A 27 7.08 2.03 4.03
C TYR A 27 6.06 2.35 2.95
N LEU A 28 6.14 3.56 2.43
CA LEU A 28 5.35 4.05 1.32
C LEU A 28 6.13 3.87 0.01
N PHE A 29 5.52 3.18 -0.95
CA PHE A 29 6.19 2.89 -2.23
C PHE A 29 5.82 3.95 -3.27
N HIS A 30 6.78 4.34 -4.10
CA HIS A 30 6.54 5.38 -5.10
C HIS A 30 6.46 4.76 -6.52
N PRO A 31 5.43 5.07 -7.33
CA PRO A 31 5.28 4.52 -8.68
C PRO A 31 6.37 5.01 -9.64
N ARG A 32 6.98 6.17 -9.37
CA ARG A 32 8.13 6.71 -10.11
C ARG A 32 9.46 6.62 -9.34
N ALA A 33 9.58 5.80 -8.30
CA ALA A 33 10.85 5.64 -7.57
C ALA A 33 12.00 5.32 -8.54
N ALA A 34 13.09 6.08 -8.45
CA ALA A 34 14.27 5.88 -9.29
C ALA A 34 14.98 4.56 -8.95
N ARG A 35 15.74 4.01 -9.90
CA ARG A 35 16.52 2.78 -9.71
C ARG A 35 17.70 3.10 -8.78
N GLY A 36 17.52 2.94 -7.47
CA GLY A 36 18.49 3.30 -6.44
C GLY A 36 17.87 3.74 -5.11
N ASP A 37 16.58 4.08 -5.13
CA ASP A 37 15.79 4.55 -3.98
C ASP A 37 15.34 3.37 -3.08
N HIS A 38 16.32 2.64 -2.55
CA HIS A 38 16.18 1.47 -1.67
C HIS A 38 15.24 0.34 -2.10
N GLY A 39 14.79 0.34 -3.37
CA GLY A 39 13.85 -0.66 -3.86
C GLY A 39 12.39 -0.38 -3.51
N LEU A 40 12.04 0.84 -3.10
CA LEU A 40 10.66 1.28 -2.82
C LEU A 40 9.83 1.53 -4.08
N ARG A 41 10.02 0.66 -5.08
CA ARG A 41 9.28 0.68 -6.33
C ARG A 41 7.97 -0.06 -6.17
N LEU A 42 6.90 0.62 -6.55
CA LEU A 42 5.54 0.08 -6.46
C LEU A 42 5.37 -1.22 -7.30
N GLU A 43 6.04 -1.31 -8.46
CA GLU A 43 6.11 -2.55 -9.25
C GLU A 43 6.79 -3.71 -8.52
N SER A 44 7.84 -3.45 -7.73
CA SER A 44 8.51 -4.48 -6.93
C SER A 44 7.58 -4.97 -5.82
N LEU A 45 6.86 -4.06 -5.17
CA LEU A 45 5.86 -4.43 -4.16
C LEU A 45 4.74 -5.29 -4.76
N TRP A 46 4.22 -4.94 -5.93
CA TRP A 46 3.24 -5.77 -6.63
C TRP A 46 3.78 -7.16 -6.97
N GLY A 47 5.03 -7.25 -7.43
CA GLY A 47 5.67 -8.54 -7.68
C GLY A 47 5.78 -9.37 -6.41
N GLN A 48 6.19 -8.77 -5.29
CA GLN A 48 6.28 -9.46 -4.00
C GLN A 48 4.92 -9.90 -3.48
N ALA A 49 3.93 -9.00 -3.48
CA ALA A 49 2.58 -9.32 -3.05
C ALA A 49 1.99 -10.42 -3.93
N SER A 50 2.00 -10.27 -5.26
CA SER A 50 1.49 -11.28 -6.19
C SER A 50 2.16 -12.64 -5.98
N TYR A 51 3.47 -12.68 -5.75
CA TYR A 51 4.17 -13.94 -5.47
C TYR A 51 3.72 -14.55 -4.14
N SER A 52 3.71 -13.78 -3.05
CA SER A 52 3.30 -14.24 -1.73
C SER A 52 1.83 -14.71 -1.70
N TYR A 53 0.91 -13.94 -2.26
CA TYR A 53 -0.51 -14.33 -2.33
C TYR A 53 -0.75 -15.43 -3.37
N GLY A 54 0.03 -15.51 -4.44
CA GLY A 54 -0.02 -16.60 -5.41
C GLY A 54 0.40 -17.94 -4.82
N GLU A 55 1.47 -17.97 -4.01
CA GLU A 55 1.89 -19.15 -3.24
C GLU A 55 0.84 -19.56 -2.21
N LEU A 56 0.26 -18.58 -1.51
CA LEU A 56 -0.85 -18.80 -0.58
C LEU A 56 -2.09 -19.36 -1.30
N ALA A 57 -2.44 -18.83 -2.47
CA ALA A 57 -3.56 -19.30 -3.27
C ALA A 57 -3.39 -20.74 -3.78
N GLN A 58 -2.14 -21.16 -4.00
CA GLN A 58 -1.81 -22.56 -4.33
C GLN A 58 -1.90 -23.47 -3.10
N SER A 59 -1.51 -22.97 -1.92
CA SER A 59 -1.47 -23.75 -0.68
C SER A 59 -2.84 -23.88 -0.01
N ASP A 60 -3.67 -22.84 -0.07
CA ASP A 60 -5.02 -22.81 0.50
C ASP A 60 -6.03 -22.17 -0.49
N PRO A 61 -6.75 -22.98 -1.28
CA PRO A 61 -7.73 -22.47 -2.24
C PRO A 61 -9.08 -22.05 -1.60
N HIS A 62 -9.29 -22.27 -0.30
CA HIS A 62 -10.58 -22.07 0.37
C HIS A 62 -10.66 -20.82 1.24
N SER A 63 -9.52 -20.26 1.65
CA SER A 63 -9.46 -18.99 2.37
C SER A 63 -9.86 -17.84 1.44
N HIS A 64 -10.64 -16.87 1.94
CA HIS A 64 -11.18 -15.76 1.16
C HIS A 64 -10.09 -15.02 0.38
N ARG A 65 -9.98 -15.36 -0.91
CA ARG A 65 -8.99 -14.82 -1.84
C ARG A 65 -9.46 -13.47 -2.35
N HIS A 66 -8.75 -12.42 -1.97
CA HIS A 66 -8.82 -11.15 -2.66
C HIS A 66 -7.78 -11.18 -3.79
N PRO A 67 -8.17 -10.95 -5.05
CA PRO A 67 -7.21 -10.91 -6.15
C PRO A 67 -6.20 -9.80 -5.87
N ILE A 68 -4.93 -10.01 -6.24
CA ILE A 68 -3.87 -9.02 -6.05
C ILE A 68 -3.30 -8.66 -7.41
N HIS A 69 -3.08 -7.37 -7.65
CA HIS A 69 -2.52 -6.91 -8.92
C HIS A 69 -1.20 -7.65 -9.19
N PRO A 70 -0.99 -8.23 -10.40
CA PRO A 70 -1.62 -7.90 -11.69
C PRO A 70 -2.91 -8.64 -12.08
N GLU A 71 -3.55 -9.39 -11.18
CA GLU A 71 -4.84 -10.03 -11.48
C GLU A 71 -5.96 -9.02 -11.73
N GLU A 72 -6.95 -9.40 -12.55
CA GLU A 72 -8.11 -8.55 -12.86
C GLU A 72 -8.95 -8.28 -11.61
N GLY A 73 -9.30 -7.00 -11.37
CA GLY A 73 -9.94 -6.57 -10.12
C GLY A 73 -9.03 -6.66 -8.88
N GLY A 74 -7.74 -6.92 -9.09
CA GLY A 74 -6.77 -7.12 -8.03
C GLY A 74 -6.48 -5.85 -7.23
N TYR A 75 -6.20 -6.04 -5.94
CA TYR A 75 -5.89 -4.92 -5.05
C TYR A 75 -4.45 -4.48 -5.28
N PHE A 76 -4.23 -3.17 -5.25
CA PHE A 76 -2.94 -2.58 -5.54
C PHE A 76 -2.18 -2.37 -4.25
N ALA A 77 -1.16 -3.20 -3.99
CA ALA A 77 -0.27 -2.95 -2.86
C ALA A 77 0.43 -1.59 -3.07
N VAL A 78 0.36 -0.72 -2.08
CA VAL A 78 0.94 0.63 -2.13
C VAL A 78 1.87 0.94 -0.97
N ALA A 79 1.65 0.30 0.16
CA ALA A 79 2.50 0.46 1.33
C ALA A 79 2.69 -0.89 2.03
N ARG A 80 3.77 -0.99 2.80
CA ARG A 80 4.12 -2.19 3.55
C ARG A 80 4.63 -1.81 4.91
N SER A 81 4.13 -2.46 5.96
CA SER A 81 4.64 -2.27 7.31
C SER A 81 5.94 -3.06 7.55
N ILE A 82 6.77 -2.62 8.50
CA ILE A 82 7.99 -3.32 8.95
C ILE A 82 7.72 -4.75 9.40
N SER A 83 6.54 -5.00 9.95
CA SER A 83 6.07 -6.32 10.37
C SER A 83 5.75 -7.25 9.19
N GLY A 84 5.76 -6.73 7.96
CA GLY A 84 5.45 -7.46 6.74
C GLY A 84 3.99 -7.33 6.30
N ASN A 85 3.17 -6.56 6.99
CA ASN A 85 1.78 -6.29 6.63
C ASN A 85 1.69 -5.46 5.35
N HIS A 86 0.72 -5.73 4.50
CA HIS A 86 0.54 -5.01 3.24
C HIS A 86 -0.71 -4.13 3.27
N ILE A 87 -0.57 -2.91 2.78
CA ILE A 87 -1.66 -1.98 2.56
C ILE A 87 -1.94 -1.94 1.06
N PHE A 88 -3.19 -2.20 0.72
CA PHE A 88 -3.69 -2.25 -0.63
C PHE A 88 -4.72 -1.15 -0.88
N LEU A 89 -4.74 -0.66 -2.12
CA LEU A 89 -5.82 0.16 -2.64
C LEU A 89 -6.75 -0.70 -3.46
N VAL A 90 -8.03 -0.65 -3.13
CA VAL A 90 -9.06 -1.35 -3.89
C VAL A 90 -9.66 -0.39 -4.91
N PRO A 91 -9.56 -0.72 -6.22
CA PRO A 91 -10.15 0.11 -7.24
C PRO A 91 -11.69 0.17 -7.10
N PRO A 92 -12.32 1.28 -7.50
CA PRO A 92 -13.77 1.36 -7.62
C PRO A 92 -14.26 0.36 -8.68
N ASP A 93 -15.42 -0.23 -8.42
CA ASP A 93 -16.07 -1.27 -9.24
C ASP A 93 -17.60 -1.02 -9.22
N GLU A 94 -18.41 -1.85 -9.88
CA GLU A 94 -19.89 -1.74 -9.85
C GLU A 94 -20.46 -1.66 -8.43
N ASN A 95 -19.79 -2.28 -7.45
CA ASN A 95 -20.17 -2.20 -6.03
C ASN A 95 -19.51 -1.05 -5.26
N ARG A 96 -18.38 -0.51 -5.73
CA ARG A 96 -17.55 0.46 -5.01
C ARG A 96 -17.49 1.76 -5.79
N ARG A 97 -18.21 2.79 -5.32
CA ARG A 97 -18.25 4.10 -5.99
C ARG A 97 -16.94 4.87 -5.92
N GLN A 98 -16.05 4.53 -4.98
CA GLN A 98 -14.79 5.20 -4.75
C GLN A 98 -13.67 4.21 -4.43
N TRP A 99 -12.44 4.71 -4.44
CA TRP A 99 -11.27 3.97 -3.97
C TRP A 99 -11.37 3.71 -2.48
N GLN A 100 -11.06 2.49 -2.08
CA GLN A 100 -11.05 2.06 -0.68
C GLN A 100 -9.64 1.58 -0.31
N VAL A 101 -9.36 1.53 0.98
CA VAL A 101 -8.09 0.99 1.50
C VAL A 101 -8.36 -0.36 2.13
N ALA A 102 -7.57 -1.37 1.79
CA ALA A 102 -7.56 -2.66 2.44
C ALA A 102 -6.21 -2.91 3.11
N VAL A 103 -6.20 -3.39 4.34
CA VAL A 103 -4.99 -3.75 5.07
C VAL A 103 -5.01 -5.23 5.36
N GLU A 104 -3.90 -5.91 5.07
CA GLU A 104 -3.70 -7.31 5.42
C GLU A 104 -2.73 -7.40 6.61
N MET A 105 -3.28 -7.81 7.76
CA MET A 105 -2.61 -7.92 9.06
C MET A 105 -2.92 -9.29 9.73
N GLY A 106 -2.84 -10.37 8.97
CA GLY A 106 -3.37 -11.69 9.35
C GLY A 106 -4.88 -11.83 9.15
N ALA A 107 -5.59 -10.72 8.96
CA ALA A 107 -6.96 -10.63 8.47
C ALA A 107 -7.08 -9.45 7.50
N TRP A 108 -8.10 -9.49 6.64
CA TRP A 108 -8.41 -8.42 5.69
C TRP A 108 -9.30 -7.37 6.35
N PHE A 109 -8.77 -6.17 6.49
CA PHE A 109 -9.50 -5.01 7.00
C PHE A 109 -9.77 -4.04 5.86
N ILE A 110 -11.04 -3.84 5.50
CA ILE A 110 -11.42 -2.94 4.40
C ILE A 110 -12.02 -1.67 5.02
N PHE A 111 -11.44 -0.53 4.64
CA PHE A 111 -11.84 0.79 5.06
C PHE A 111 -12.48 1.54 3.88
N ASP A 112 -13.71 2.00 4.08
CA ASP A 112 -14.45 2.79 3.09
C ASP A 112 -14.00 4.27 3.08
N MET A 113 -12.70 4.50 2.95
CA MET A 113 -12.10 5.83 2.92
C MET A 113 -10.94 5.88 1.94
N THR A 114 -10.56 7.11 1.56
CA THR A 114 -9.43 7.35 0.66
C THR A 114 -8.09 7.09 1.35
N PHE A 115 -7.00 7.03 0.58
CA PHE A 115 -5.66 6.80 1.14
C PHE A 115 -5.24 7.88 2.12
N ALA A 116 -5.40 9.17 1.78
CA ALA A 116 -5.08 10.26 2.70
C ALA A 116 -5.94 10.22 3.97
N GLU A 117 -7.25 9.91 3.87
CA GLU A 117 -8.10 9.78 5.05
C GLU A 117 -7.69 8.61 5.94
N PHE A 118 -7.40 7.46 5.34
CA PHE A 118 -6.88 6.30 6.06
C PHE A 118 -5.57 6.64 6.77
N LEU A 119 -4.65 7.32 6.08
CA LEU A 119 -3.39 7.72 6.67
C LEU A 119 -3.60 8.73 7.80
N TRP A 120 -4.49 9.70 7.61
CA TRP A 120 -4.83 10.68 8.64
C TRP A 120 -5.41 10.03 9.89
N ALA A 121 -6.34 9.07 9.72
CA ALA A 121 -6.89 8.28 10.81
C ALA A 121 -5.81 7.40 11.47
N ALA A 122 -4.89 6.83 10.70
CA ALA A 122 -3.77 6.03 11.22
C ALA A 122 -2.85 6.86 12.11
N LEU A 123 -2.50 8.08 11.68
CA LEU A 123 -1.64 9.01 12.42
C LEU A 123 -2.30 9.53 13.71
N ARG A 124 -3.64 9.52 13.78
CA ARG A 124 -4.42 9.91 14.95
C ARG A 124 -4.82 8.73 15.83
N GLU A 125 -4.36 7.52 15.50
CA GLU A 125 -4.70 6.29 16.21
C GLU A 125 -6.24 6.06 16.26
N GLU A 126 -6.97 6.53 15.25
CA GLU A 126 -8.43 6.40 15.12
C GLU A 126 -8.84 5.12 14.38
N LEU A 127 -7.88 4.36 13.86
CA LEU A 127 -8.12 3.08 13.20
C LEU A 127 -8.30 1.97 14.23
N ASP A 128 -9.21 1.03 13.92
CA ASP A 128 -9.43 -0.20 14.70
C ASP A 128 -8.18 -1.11 14.70
N VAL A 129 -7.31 -0.93 13.71
CA VAL A 129 -6.05 -1.65 13.56
C VAL A 129 -4.86 -0.73 13.86
N PRO A 130 -3.90 -1.16 14.69
CA PRO A 130 -2.75 -0.35 15.03
C PRO A 130 -1.68 -0.43 13.93
N VAL A 131 -1.97 0.20 12.78
CA VAL A 131 -1.08 0.24 11.61
C VAL A 131 0.11 1.16 11.85
N ILE A 132 -0.12 2.26 12.57
CA ILE A 132 0.89 3.22 13.02
C ILE A 132 0.65 3.41 14.53
N GLN A 133 1.71 3.39 15.33
CA GLN A 133 1.66 3.60 16.77
C GLN A 133 2.73 4.63 17.17
N GLY A 134 2.39 5.52 18.09
CA GLY A 134 3.31 6.54 18.59
C GLY A 134 3.24 7.85 17.79
N GLU A 135 4.17 8.77 18.09
CA GLU A 135 4.14 10.12 17.53
C GLU A 135 4.33 10.11 16.01
N PRO A 136 3.42 10.73 15.24
CA PRO A 136 3.48 10.69 13.78
C PRO A 136 4.75 11.36 13.26
N SER A 137 5.69 10.54 12.76
CA SER A 137 6.89 11.00 12.08
C SER A 137 6.87 10.56 10.62
N PHE A 138 7.40 11.36 9.72
CA PHE A 138 7.63 10.96 8.33
C PHE A 138 9.11 11.12 8.04
N GLU A 139 9.78 10.00 7.83
CA GLU A 139 11.17 10.01 7.40
C GLU A 139 11.17 9.80 5.89
N GLN A 140 11.42 10.89 5.16
CA GLN A 140 11.68 10.78 3.74
C GLN A 140 12.96 9.98 3.60
N ILE A 141 12.90 8.92 2.80
CA ILE A 141 14.11 8.20 2.43
C ILE A 141 14.68 9.04 1.30
N GLU A 142 15.31 10.15 1.67
CA GLU A 142 16.12 10.91 0.73
C GLU A 142 17.20 9.94 0.27
N GLY A 143 17.15 9.60 -1.02
CA GLY A 143 18.31 9.08 -1.71
C GLY A 143 19.46 10.02 -1.34
N ILE A 144 20.40 9.50 -0.56
CA ILE A 144 21.70 10.12 -0.34
C ILE A 144 22.12 10.72 -1.67
N GLY A 145 22.17 12.05 -1.71
CA GLY A 145 22.59 12.78 -2.89
C GLY A 145 23.92 12.20 -3.31
N PHE A 146 23.99 11.71 -4.54
CA PHE A 146 25.28 11.47 -5.16
C PHE A 146 25.53 12.67 -6.07
N GLU A 147 26.35 13.59 -5.55
CA GLU A 147 27.24 14.44 -6.35
C GLU A 147 28.11 13.58 -7.28
#